data_AF-A0A6J4LD46-F1
#
_entry.id   AF-A0A6J4LD46-F1
#
_cell.length_a   1.000
_cell.length_b   1.000
_cell.length_c   1.000
_cell.angle_alpha   90.00
_cell.angle_beta   90.00
_cell.angle_gamma   90.00
#
_symmetry.space_group_name_H-M   'P 1'
#
loop_
_entity.id
_entity.type
_entity.pdbx_description
1 polymer ?
#
loop_
_entity_poly.entity_id
_entity_poly.type
_entity_poly.pdbx_seq_one_letter_code
_entity_poly.pdbx_strand_id
1 'polypeptide(L)'
;MANPVANLFRIPELKSKILFTLLCLAVYRTGAHVTAPGIDVNALRAYVGQLQGTAFGIYDMFVGGGLSRATVFALGIMPYISA
;
A
#
# COMPACT_ATOMS: atom_id res chain seq x y z
N MET A 1 15.18 18.36 27.19
CA MET A 1 14.29 17.26 26.79
C MET A 1 15.03 16.45 25.73
N ALA A 2 15.41 15.20 26.00
CA ALA A 2 16.16 14.38 25.04
C ALA A 2 15.33 14.20 23.76
N ASN A 3 15.92 14.42 22.59
CA ASN A 3 15.20 14.33 21.31
C ASN A 3 14.96 12.84 20.96
N PRO A 4 13.74 12.30 21.15
CA PRO A 4 13.50 10.86 21.08
C PRO A 4 13.74 10.28 19.68
N VAL A 5 13.60 11.11 18.64
CA VAL A 5 13.88 10.75 17.25
C VAL A 5 15.37 10.47 17.03
N ALA A 6 16.26 11.21 17.68
CA ALA A 6 17.71 10.98 17.56
C ALA A 6 18.16 9.69 18.26
N ASN A 7 17.47 9.30 19.34
CA ASN A 7 17.76 8.05 20.05
C ASN A 7 17.33 6.81 19.25
N LEU A 8 16.32 6.94 18.40
CA LEU A 8 15.83 5.88 17.52
C LEU A 8 16.95 5.31 16.63
N PHE A 9 17.86 6.17 16.16
CA PHE A 9 18.98 5.80 15.30
C PHE A 9 20.26 5.43 16.06
N ARG A 10 20.33 5.72 17.37
CA ARG A 10 21.49 5.37 18.22
C ARG A 10 21.40 3.95 18.78
N ILE A 11 20.19 3.44 18.97
CA ILE A 11 19.99 2.07 19.49
C ILE A 11 20.04 1.10 18.31
N PRO A 12 21.06 0.22 18.22
CA PRO A 12 21.26 -0.66 17.06
C PRO A 12 20.10 -1.64 16.85
N GLU A 13 19.45 -2.09 17.93
CA GLU A 13 18.29 -2.97 17.84
C GLU A 13 17.07 -2.26 17.21
N LEU A 14 16.76 -1.02 17.63
CA LEU A 14 15.68 -0.24 17.03
C LEU A 14 15.95 0.06 15.56
N LYS A 15 17.18 0.45 15.23
CA LYS A 15 17.59 0.70 13.85
C LYS A 15 17.35 -0.53 12.97
N SER A 16 17.70 -1.72 13.45
CA SER A 16 17.49 -2.97 12.71
C SER A 16 16.00 -3.25 12.45
N LYS A 17 15.14 -3.09 13.48
CA LYS A 17 13.69 -3.28 13.34
C LYS A 17 13.07 -2.28 12.36
N ILE A 18 13.47 -1.01 12.44
CA ILE A 18 12.98 0.05 11.53
C ILE A 18 13.39 -0.25 10.09
N LEU A 19 14.66 -0.64 9.88
CA LEU A 19 15.15 -0.97 8.54
C LEU A 19 14.41 -2.17 7.96
N PHE A 20 14.14 -3.20 8.79
CA PHE A 20 13.34 -4.35 8.39
C PHE A 20 11.91 -3.95 7.98
N THR A 21 11.22 -3.17 8.82
CA THR A 21 9.86 -2.70 8.50
C THR A 21 9.84 -1.86 7.23
N LEU A 22 10.82 -0.96 7.05
CA LEU A 22 10.95 -0.17 5.83
C LEU A 22 11.21 -1.04 4.60
N LEU A 23 12.00 -2.11 4.75
CA LEU A 23 12.25 -3.07 3.67
C LEU A 23 10.98 -3.83 3.31
N CYS A 24 10.19 -4.29 4.29
CA CYS A 24 8.89 -4.91 4.04
C CYS A 24 7.93 -3.95 3.31
N LEU A 25 7.87 -2.69 3.74
CA LEU A 25 7.07 -1.66 3.07
C LEU A 25 7.55 -1.38 1.65
N ALA A 26 8.86 -1.37 1.42
CA ALA A 26 9.43 -1.22 0.09
C ALA A 26 9.02 -2.37 -0.84
N VAL A 27 9.13 -3.62 -0.38
CA VAL A 27 8.69 -4.81 -1.14
C VAL A 27 7.20 -4.74 -1.47
N TYR A 28 6.36 -4.40 -0.49
CA TYR A 28 4.93 -4.19 -0.71
C TYR A 28 4.69 -3.10 -1.77
N ARG A 29 5.41 -1.98 -1.69
CA ARG A 29 5.27 -0.86 -2.62
C ARG A 29 5.68 -1.25 -4.04
N THR A 30 6.74 -2.04 -4.20
CA THR A 30 7.17 -2.54 -5.51
C THR A 30 6.13 -3.50 -6.09
N GLY A 31 5.56 -4.40 -5.28
CA GLY A 31 4.49 -5.29 -5.73
C GLY A 31 3.19 -4.56 -6.11
N ALA A 32 2.88 -3.43 -5.46
CA ALA A 32 1.78 -2.55 -5.83
C ALA A 32 2.01 -1.78 -7.17
N HIS A 33 3.15 -1.96 -7.84
CA HIS A 33 3.37 -1.49 -9.21
C HIS A 33 3.20 -2.60 -10.25
N VAL A 34 3.16 -3.86 -9.82
CA VAL A 34 2.98 -5.01 -10.71
C VAL A 34 1.50 -5.16 -11.01
N THR A 35 1.12 -4.90 -12.26
CA THR A 35 -0.25 -5.06 -12.76
C THR A 35 -0.54 -6.55 -12.99
N ALA A 36 -1.73 -7.00 -12.60
CA ALA A 36 -2.19 -8.34 -12.87
C ALA A 36 -2.32 -8.57 -14.39
N PRO A 37 -1.83 -9.70 -14.92
CA PRO A 37 -1.92 -9.98 -16.35
C PRO A 37 -3.38 -10.18 -16.76
N GLY A 38 -3.76 -9.65 -17.93
CA GLY A 38 -5.10 -9.83 -18.51
C GLY A 38 -6.15 -8.78 -18.12
N ILE A 39 -5.76 -7.71 -17.40
CA ILE A 39 -6.67 -6.59 -17.08
C ILE A 39 -6.27 -5.33 -17.87
N ASP A 40 -7.24 -4.69 -18.51
CA ASP A 40 -7.07 -3.35 -19.08
C ASP A 40 -7.14 -2.29 -17.96
N VAL A 41 -5.95 -1.84 -17.55
CA VAL A 41 -5.79 -0.83 -16.50
C VAL A 41 -6.44 0.50 -16.87
N ASN A 42 -6.48 0.87 -18.16
CA ASN A 42 -7.05 2.15 -18.59
C ASN A 42 -8.57 2.13 -18.48
N ALA A 43 -9.19 1.03 -18.91
CA ALA A 43 -10.64 0.83 -18.76
C ALA A 43 -11.04 0.81 -17.27
N LEU A 44 -10.27 0.12 -16.42
CA LEU A 44 -10.55 0.06 -14.99
C LEU A 44 -10.39 1.42 -14.30
N ARG A 45 -9.33 2.18 -14.63
CA ARG A 45 -9.15 3.54 -14.10
C ARG A 45 -10.27 4.48 -14.51
N ALA A 46 -10.76 4.39 -15.75
CA ALA A 46 -11.88 5.19 -16.20
C ALA A 46 -13.15 4.89 -15.39
N TYR A 47 -13.41 3.61 -15.11
CA TYR A 47 -14.55 3.17 -14.31
C TYR A 47 -14.43 3.58 -12.83
N VAL A 48 -13.27 3.31 -12.21
CA VAL A 48 -13.03 3.68 -10.80
C VAL A 48 -13.00 5.20 -10.62
N GLY A 49 -12.51 5.95 -11.61
CA GLY A 49 -12.54 7.42 -11.63
C GLY A 49 -13.96 7.99 -11.53
N GLN A 50 -14.94 7.34 -12.17
CA GLN A 50 -16.36 7.72 -12.05
C GLN A 50 -16.93 7.45 -10.64
N LEU A 51 -16.34 6.49 -9.91
CA LEU A 51 -16.78 6.05 -8.59
C LEU A 51 -16.03 6.72 -7.43
N GLN A 52 -15.06 7.61 -7.69
CA GLN A 52 -14.23 8.24 -6.65
C GLN A 52 -15.04 8.99 -5.57
N GLY A 53 -16.22 9.53 -5.90
CA GLY A 53 -17.09 10.21 -4.94
C GLY A 53 -17.98 9.29 -4.11
N THR A 54 -17.89 7.97 -4.30
CA THR A 54 -18.73 6.96 -3.64
C THR A 54 -17.95 6.18 -2.59
N ALA A 55 -18.63 5.31 -1.84
CA ALA A 55 -17.99 4.36 -0.92
C ALA A 55 -16.89 3.51 -1.58
N PHE A 56 -16.97 3.31 -2.90
CA PHE A 56 -15.97 2.59 -3.67
C PHE A 56 -14.64 3.36 -3.82
N GLY A 57 -14.67 4.70 -3.84
CA GLY A 57 -13.46 5.52 -3.83
C GLY A 57 -12.73 5.43 -2.49
N ILE A 58 -13.48 5.38 -1.39
CA ILE A 58 -12.94 5.15 -0.05
C ILE A 58 -12.28 3.76 0.01
N TYR A 59 -12.91 2.75 -0.59
CA TYR A 59 -12.37 1.40 -0.70
C TYR A 59 -11.01 1.37 -1.43
N ASP A 60 -10.90 2.01 -2.61
CA ASP A 60 -9.63 2.09 -3.36
C ASP A 60 -8.53 2.82 -2.57
N MET A 61 -8.90 3.84 -1.79
CA MET A 61 -7.96 4.53 -0.90
C MET A 61 -7.39 3.61 0.18
N PHE A 62 -8.22 2.75 0.80
CA PHE A 62 -7.78 1.82 1.85
C PHE A 62 -6.81 0.76 1.35
N VAL A 63 -6.92 0.36 0.09
CA VAL A 63 -5.98 -0.57 -0.56
C VAL A 63 -4.81 0.16 -1.23
N GLY A 64 -4.70 1.48 -1.07
CA GLY A 64 -3.58 2.30 -1.55
C GLY A 64 -3.55 2.53 -3.06
N GLY A 65 -4.71 2.50 -3.73
CA GLY A 65 -4.84 2.61 -5.18
C GLY A 65 -4.50 1.31 -5.92
N GLY A 66 -4.41 0.19 -5.20
CA GLY A 66 -4.12 -1.13 -5.78
C GLY A 66 -5.23 -1.62 -6.70
N LEU A 67 -6.49 -1.26 -6.41
CA LEU A 67 -7.66 -1.67 -7.17
C LEU A 67 -7.77 -0.88 -8.47
N SER A 68 -7.67 0.45 -8.43
CA SER A 68 -7.65 1.29 -9.64
C SER A 68 -6.49 0.98 -10.59
N ARG A 69 -5.38 0.43 -10.07
CA ARG A 69 -4.21 0.03 -10.87
C ARG A 69 -4.20 -1.45 -11.27
N ALA A 70 -5.24 -2.21 -10.92
CA ALA A 70 -5.34 -3.65 -11.17
C ALA A 70 -4.07 -4.41 -10.74
N THR A 71 -3.54 -4.12 -9.56
CA THR A 71 -2.26 -4.68 -9.12
C THR A 71 -2.42 -6.10 -8.59
N VAL A 72 -1.31 -6.85 -8.48
CA VAL A 72 -1.33 -8.18 -7.83
C VAL A 72 -1.84 -8.09 -6.39
N PHE A 73 -1.65 -6.93 -5.74
CA PHE A 73 -2.20 -6.61 -4.42
C PHE A 73 -3.44 -5.71 -4.52
N ALA A 74 -4.32 -5.93 -5.50
CA ALA A 74 -5.49 -5.07 -5.74
C ALA A 74 -6.38 -4.85 -4.51
N LEU A 75 -6.49 -5.85 -3.63
CA LEU A 75 -7.27 -5.77 -2.39
C LEU A 75 -6.42 -5.49 -1.14
N GLY A 76 -5.11 -5.29 -1.30
CA GLY A 76 -4.17 -5.04 -0.20
C GLY A 76 -4.28 -6.06 0.95
N ILE A 77 -4.33 -5.56 2.17
CA ILE A 77 -4.51 -6.36 3.41
C ILE A 77 -5.99 -6.62 3.73
N MET A 78 -6.92 -6.08 2.96
CA MET A 78 -8.34 -6.08 3.32
C MET A 78 -8.95 -7.49 3.47
N PRO A 79 -8.62 -8.48 2.61
CA PRO A 79 -9.12 -9.85 2.79
C PRO A 79 -8.70 -10.46 4.13
N TYR A 80 -7.51 -10.13 4.63
CA TYR A 80 -7.01 -10.58 5.93
C TYR A 80 -7.72 -9.90 7.10
N ILE A 81 -8.12 -8.64 6.97
CA ILE A 81 -8.88 -7.93 8.01
C ILE A 81 -10.32 -8.46 8.11
N SER A 82 -10.91 -8.86 6.98
CA SER A 82 -12.29 -9.32 6.91
C SER A 82 -12.50 -10.81 7.23
N ALA A 83 -11.42 -11.60 7.29
CA ALA A 83 -11.46 -13.02 7.61
C ALA A 83 -11.69 -13.26 9.11
#